data_AF-A0A428TC60-F1
#
_entry.id   AF-A0A428TC60-F1
#
_cell.length_a   1.000
_cell.length_b   1.000
_cell.length_c   1.000
_cell.angle_alpha   90.00
_cell.angle_beta   90.00
_cell.angle_gamma   90.00
#
_symmetry.space_group_name_H-M   'P 1'
#
loop_
_entity.id
_entity.type
_entity.pdbx_description
1 polymer ?
#
loop_
_entity_poly.entity_id
_entity_poly.type
_entity_poly.pdbx_seq_one_letter_code
_entity_poly.pdbx_strand_id
1 'polypeptide(L)'
;MEGGVNGLLQKFFVAACMASGMTEDQVWSDGVVTGKQDANYECYDQASKYYFIPFITFDRLLRELIPNSFIVLGDGRHGEYYDATSNWASLTNKFKFKQDQIILSQHITDLLAVAIRGPDFEVEDEFLRGMRILKKEHKAPFSLMFAAQVFLDIHHVLGAPAARQIFSNMRKEVGIMDDLLAGHLEHHKDIKHRDWTPVWDRELQELRISIARGAKDSAHQAKIKLIKEGGGNTSLLDKERNRTWILSPVLSGLYLLTVRLQVYHLGLKLANSWQTIMHCAHLHNLLGLKSTWMDMKIAISMLGESNFWNGNTATAFARNRRANRGTASRARVRIIERGVPVSSVFAKAQIGIGTEIAWTPELVEDIIARSTYAEEATSDEKHISMIKIRDQQQLRANERLRQQKAKDKASGRATNVELVAPEKLIKALLITLGTESLEMTFPYFLLHRQCWKVMRALRDTCEPILRDQPYAYKKFDQGDGRPRGGLVHFQRRVWT
;
A
#
# COMPACT_ATOMS: atom_id res chain seq x y z
N MET A 1 -16.35 28.44 -25.49
CA MET A 1 -16.55 27.60 -24.30
C MET A 1 -16.24 28.45 -23.07
N GLU A 2 -17.20 29.21 -22.57
CA GLU A 2 -17.05 29.97 -21.33
C GLU A 2 -17.12 28.99 -20.13
N GLY A 3 -16.24 29.15 -19.13
CA GLY A 3 -16.29 28.39 -17.87
C GLY A 3 -15.40 27.14 -17.74
N GLY A 4 -14.62 26.77 -18.76
CA GLY A 4 -13.69 25.63 -18.69
C GLY A 4 -14.38 24.28 -18.37
N VAL A 5 -13.70 23.40 -17.63
CA VAL A 5 -14.22 22.07 -17.25
C VAL A 5 -15.49 22.18 -16.38
N ASN A 6 -15.57 23.21 -15.54
CA ASN A 6 -16.73 23.46 -14.68
C ASN A 6 -17.97 23.85 -15.50
N GLY A 7 -17.80 24.71 -16.50
CA GLY A 7 -18.87 25.05 -17.45
C GLY A 7 -19.32 23.86 -18.29
N LEU A 8 -18.41 22.93 -18.60
CA LEU A 8 -18.76 21.68 -19.28
C LEU A 8 -19.60 20.76 -18.40
N LEU A 9 -19.21 20.57 -17.14
CA LEU A 9 -19.95 19.74 -16.17
C LEU A 9 -21.39 20.22 -15.98
N GLN A 10 -21.57 21.53 -15.78
CA GLN A 10 -22.90 22.11 -15.60
C GLN A 10 -23.78 21.89 -16.84
N LYS A 11 -23.24 22.11 -18.05
CA LYS A 11 -23.98 21.87 -19.30
C LYS A 11 -24.33 20.40 -19.50
N PHE A 12 -23.39 19.51 -19.17
CA PHE A 12 -23.61 18.08 -19.29
C PHE A 12 -24.68 17.58 -18.31
N PHE A 13 -24.65 18.06 -17.07
CA PHE A 13 -25.68 17.78 -16.07
C PHE A 13 -27.07 18.24 -16.53
N VAL A 14 -27.20 19.47 -17.02
CA VAL A 14 -28.49 19.99 -17.54
C VAL A 14 -28.96 19.14 -18.72
N ALA A 15 -28.09 18.84 -19.68
CA ALA A 15 -28.42 17.99 -20.82
C ALA A 15 -28.89 16.59 -20.38
N ALA A 16 -28.26 15.99 -19.37
CA ALA A 16 -28.65 14.69 -18.84
C ALA A 16 -30.02 14.72 -18.11
N CYS A 17 -30.30 15.78 -17.36
CA CYS A 17 -31.62 16.01 -16.77
C CYS A 17 -32.70 16.17 -17.85
N MET A 18 -32.40 16.92 -18.91
CA MET A 18 -33.32 17.10 -20.04
C MET A 18 -33.57 15.79 -20.80
N ALA A 19 -32.52 15.00 -21.03
CA ALA A 19 -32.65 13.67 -21.62
C ALA A 19 -33.49 12.71 -20.76
N SER A 20 -33.63 12.99 -19.46
CA SER A 20 -34.48 12.24 -18.53
C SER A 20 -35.92 12.78 -18.45
N GLY A 21 -36.28 13.76 -19.28
CA GLY A 21 -37.64 14.29 -19.40
C GLY A 21 -37.92 15.60 -18.63
N MET A 22 -36.89 16.25 -18.08
CA MET A 22 -37.05 17.55 -17.41
C MET A 22 -36.87 18.72 -18.36
N THR A 23 -37.49 19.86 -18.07
CA THR A 23 -37.17 21.13 -18.75
C THR A 23 -36.03 21.85 -18.05
N GLU A 24 -35.36 22.77 -18.73
CA GLU A 24 -34.29 23.58 -18.13
C GLU A 24 -34.80 24.40 -16.92
N ASP A 25 -36.00 24.97 -17.01
CA ASP A 25 -36.65 25.69 -15.90
C ASP A 25 -36.95 24.80 -14.68
N GLN A 26 -37.19 23.51 -14.91
CA GLN A 26 -37.34 22.56 -13.80
C GLN A 26 -36.00 22.29 -13.14
N VAL A 27 -34.92 22.12 -13.91
CA VAL A 27 -33.56 21.90 -13.37
C VAL A 27 -33.12 23.11 -12.54
N TRP A 28 -33.33 24.32 -13.08
CA TRP A 28 -33.04 25.59 -12.42
C TRP A 28 -34.31 26.24 -11.87
N SER A 29 -35.02 25.50 -11.02
CA SER A 29 -36.27 26.02 -10.43
C SER A 29 -36.04 27.36 -9.72
N ASP A 30 -37.09 28.19 -9.64
CA ASP A 30 -37.04 29.48 -8.95
C ASP A 30 -36.44 29.37 -7.54
N GLY A 31 -36.70 28.26 -6.84
CA GLY A 31 -36.12 28.00 -5.52
C GLY A 31 -34.59 27.90 -5.56
N VAL A 32 -34.03 27.23 -6.57
CA VAL A 32 -32.58 27.09 -6.77
C VAL A 32 -31.95 28.41 -7.19
N VAL A 33 -32.56 29.11 -8.14
CA VAL A 33 -32.05 30.39 -8.68
C VAL A 33 -32.08 31.48 -7.61
N THR A 34 -33.15 31.53 -6.80
CA THR A 34 -33.28 32.50 -5.69
C THR A 34 -32.50 32.12 -4.44
N GLY A 35 -31.83 30.95 -4.42
CA GLY A 35 -31.08 30.45 -3.28
C GLY A 35 -31.94 29.97 -2.09
N LYS A 36 -33.27 29.87 -2.28
CA LYS A 36 -34.20 29.31 -1.28
C LYS A 36 -34.10 27.79 -1.17
N GLN A 37 -33.59 27.12 -2.22
CA GLN A 37 -33.33 25.69 -2.27
C GLN A 37 -31.90 25.46 -2.71
N ASP A 38 -31.27 24.45 -2.11
CA ASP A 38 -29.88 24.13 -2.39
C ASP A 38 -29.66 23.53 -3.79
N ALA A 39 -30.62 22.74 -4.25
CA ALA A 39 -30.69 22.13 -5.57
C ALA A 39 -32.13 21.65 -5.82
N ASN A 40 -32.44 21.34 -7.08
CA ASN A 40 -33.63 20.55 -7.38
C ASN A 40 -33.35 19.08 -7.02
N TYR A 41 -33.98 18.60 -5.94
CA TYR A 41 -33.78 17.23 -5.45
C TYR A 41 -34.27 16.16 -6.44
N GLU A 42 -35.19 16.47 -7.34
CA GLU A 42 -35.61 15.52 -8.38
C GLU A 42 -34.45 15.17 -9.33
N CYS A 43 -33.49 16.09 -9.50
CA CYS A 43 -32.30 15.87 -10.32
C CYS A 43 -31.21 15.05 -9.62
N TYR A 44 -31.43 14.56 -8.39
CA TYR A 44 -30.39 13.93 -7.57
C TYR A 44 -29.67 12.78 -8.29
N ASP A 45 -30.39 11.87 -8.93
CA ASP A 45 -29.77 10.70 -9.58
C ASP A 45 -28.84 11.11 -10.72
N GLN A 46 -29.17 12.18 -11.45
CA GLN A 46 -28.30 12.75 -12.48
C GLN A 46 -27.13 13.50 -11.83
N ALA A 47 -27.40 14.23 -10.74
CA ALA A 47 -26.40 15.00 -10.03
C ALA A 47 -25.30 14.11 -9.43
N SER A 48 -25.68 12.95 -8.88
CA SER A 48 -24.75 11.94 -8.36
C SER A 48 -23.92 11.29 -9.49
N LYS A 49 -24.56 10.91 -10.61
CA LYS A 49 -23.87 10.27 -11.74
C LYS A 49 -22.86 11.17 -12.44
N TYR A 50 -23.12 12.48 -12.47
CA TYR A 50 -22.31 13.44 -13.24
C TYR A 50 -21.54 14.42 -12.35
N TYR A 51 -21.16 13.99 -11.13
CA TYR A 51 -20.26 14.72 -10.23
C TYR A 51 -20.78 16.11 -9.81
N PHE A 52 -22.07 16.38 -9.99
CA PHE A 52 -22.65 17.68 -9.77
C PHE A 52 -22.77 18.00 -8.28
N ILE A 53 -22.98 16.99 -7.42
CA ILE A 53 -23.02 17.16 -5.96
C ILE A 53 -21.66 17.64 -5.40
N PRO A 54 -20.52 16.98 -5.72
CA PRO A 54 -19.20 17.55 -5.43
C PRO A 54 -18.99 18.95 -6.04
N PHE A 55 -19.39 19.16 -7.30
CA PHE A 55 -19.22 20.44 -7.98
C PHE A 55 -19.86 21.60 -7.21
N ILE A 56 -21.16 21.51 -6.88
CA ILE A 56 -21.85 22.56 -6.12
C ILE A 56 -21.25 22.75 -4.71
N THR A 57 -20.76 21.67 -4.11
CA THR A 57 -20.16 21.71 -2.77
C THR A 57 -18.85 22.50 -2.81
N PHE A 58 -17.99 22.26 -3.80
CA PHE A 58 -16.75 23.00 -3.95
C PHE A 58 -16.95 24.42 -4.50
N ASP A 59 -17.96 24.67 -5.33
CA ASP A 59 -18.32 26.02 -5.76
C ASP A 59 -18.73 26.88 -4.56
N ARG A 60 -19.60 26.35 -3.68
CA ARG A 60 -19.96 26.99 -2.40
C ARG A 60 -18.74 27.21 -1.52
N LEU A 61 -17.92 26.17 -1.35
CA LEU A 61 -16.69 26.27 -0.59
C LEU A 61 -15.82 27.42 -1.08
N LEU A 62 -15.59 27.53 -2.40
CA LEU A 62 -14.76 28.58 -2.99
C LEU A 62 -15.34 29.99 -2.83
N ARG A 63 -16.67 30.14 -2.87
CA ARG A 63 -17.34 31.43 -2.57
C ARG A 63 -17.17 31.84 -1.12
N GLU A 64 -17.18 30.85 -0.22
CA GLU A 64 -16.95 31.08 1.19
C GLU A 64 -15.46 31.32 1.47
N LEU A 65 -14.55 30.58 0.83
CA LEU A 65 -13.10 30.62 1.07
C LEU A 65 -12.49 32.00 0.77
N ILE A 66 -12.41 32.88 1.77
CA ILE A 66 -11.67 34.14 1.65
C ILE A 66 -10.16 33.81 1.72
N PRO A 67 -9.30 34.35 0.84
CA PRO A 67 -7.86 34.20 0.95
C PRO A 67 -7.37 34.59 2.35
N ASN A 68 -6.66 33.69 3.03
CA ASN A 68 -6.19 33.82 4.43
C ASN A 68 -7.26 33.75 5.53
N SER A 69 -8.49 33.33 5.25
CA SER A 69 -9.51 33.18 6.29
C SER A 69 -9.56 31.79 6.91
N PHE A 70 -9.83 31.78 8.21
CA PHE A 70 -9.92 30.62 9.10
C PHE A 70 -11.25 29.89 8.97
N ILE A 71 -11.81 29.78 7.77
CA ILE A 71 -13.19 29.33 7.61
C ILE A 71 -13.33 27.91 8.12
N VAL A 72 -13.86 27.86 9.33
CA VAL A 72 -14.57 26.74 9.90
C VAL A 72 -15.83 26.69 9.06
N LEU A 73 -15.79 25.96 7.94
CA LEU A 73 -17.01 25.40 7.40
C LEU A 73 -17.75 24.85 8.60
N GLY A 74 -18.97 25.34 8.84
CA GLY A 74 -19.80 24.88 9.94
C GLY A 74 -19.67 23.37 9.98
N ASP A 75 -19.30 22.82 11.14
CA ASP A 75 -18.75 21.47 11.38
C ASP A 75 -19.62 20.28 10.96
N GLY A 76 -20.50 20.43 9.97
CA GLY A 76 -21.61 19.53 9.71
C GLY A 76 -22.72 19.70 10.75
N ARG A 77 -22.76 20.79 11.52
CA ARG A 77 -23.88 21.18 12.38
C ARG A 77 -25.12 21.27 11.51
N HIS A 78 -25.84 20.16 11.43
CA HIS A 78 -27.29 19.91 11.45
C HIS A 78 -27.56 18.52 10.87
N GLY A 79 -26.96 17.49 11.49
CA GLY A 79 -27.32 16.09 11.23
C GLY A 79 -26.24 15.14 11.73
N GLU A 80 -26.61 14.16 12.55
CA GLU A 80 -25.79 12.97 12.71
C GLU A 80 -25.74 12.26 11.35
N TYR A 81 -24.54 11.81 10.95
CA TYR A 81 -24.41 10.82 9.88
C TYR A 81 -25.32 9.65 10.28
N TYR A 82 -26.49 9.55 9.63
CA TYR A 82 -27.50 8.62 10.10
C TYR A 82 -27.10 7.24 9.62
N ASP A 83 -26.88 6.37 10.60
CA ASP A 83 -26.27 5.06 10.44
C ASP A 83 -26.97 4.22 9.37
N ALA A 84 -26.15 3.67 8.49
CA ALA A 84 -26.48 2.90 7.32
C ALA A 84 -26.99 1.51 7.71
N THR A 85 -28.22 1.44 8.19
CA THR A 85 -29.06 0.23 8.11
C THR A 85 -30.19 0.39 7.10
N SER A 86 -30.41 1.60 6.58
CA SER A 86 -31.40 1.87 5.54
C SER A 86 -30.83 1.57 4.17
N ASN A 87 -31.54 0.80 3.34
CA ASN A 87 -31.20 0.60 1.94
C ASN A 87 -31.07 1.96 1.24
N TRP A 88 -29.86 2.40 0.86
CA TRP A 88 -29.63 3.73 0.25
C TRP A 88 -30.58 4.00 -0.91
N ALA A 89 -30.91 2.96 -1.69
CA ALA A 89 -31.83 3.03 -2.81
C ALA A 89 -33.27 3.43 -2.40
N SER A 90 -33.70 3.12 -1.17
CA SER A 90 -35.05 3.43 -0.68
C SER A 90 -35.19 4.83 -0.04
N LEU A 91 -34.09 5.59 0.06
CA LEU A 91 -34.12 6.94 0.64
C LEU A 91 -34.67 7.95 -0.38
N THR A 92 -35.39 8.97 0.12
CA THR A 92 -35.84 10.08 -0.72
C THR A 92 -34.65 10.89 -1.23
N ASN A 93 -34.75 11.43 -2.45
CA ASN A 93 -33.65 12.20 -3.05
C ASN A 93 -33.24 13.42 -2.21
N LYS A 94 -34.20 14.09 -1.56
CA LYS A 94 -33.92 15.18 -0.62
C LYS A 94 -33.10 14.71 0.58
N PHE A 95 -33.36 13.51 1.09
CA PHE A 95 -32.60 12.96 2.21
C PHE A 95 -31.19 12.53 1.77
N LYS A 96 -31.07 11.86 0.62
CA LYS A 96 -29.76 11.49 0.03
C LYS A 96 -28.86 12.71 -0.15
N PHE A 97 -29.39 13.76 -0.77
CA PHE A 97 -28.67 15.02 -0.97
C PHE A 97 -28.15 15.64 0.33
N LYS A 98 -29.00 15.67 1.37
CA LYS A 98 -28.59 16.18 2.69
C LYS A 98 -27.50 15.31 3.33
N GLN A 99 -27.61 13.98 3.22
CA GLN A 99 -26.58 13.08 3.74
C GLN A 99 -25.24 13.28 3.03
N ASP A 100 -25.24 13.38 1.69
CA ASP A 100 -24.02 13.64 0.93
C ASP A 100 -23.35 14.96 1.32
N GLN A 101 -24.14 16.02 1.52
CA GLN A 101 -23.63 17.31 1.99
C GLN A 101 -23.01 17.21 3.39
N ILE A 102 -23.64 16.48 4.32
CA ILE A 102 -23.09 16.26 5.67
C ILE A 102 -21.75 15.52 5.60
N ILE A 103 -21.72 14.40 4.85
CA ILE A 103 -20.55 13.54 4.67
C ILE A 103 -19.38 14.32 4.07
N LEU A 104 -19.62 15.02 2.95
CA LEU A 104 -18.59 15.84 2.30
C LEU A 104 -18.12 16.97 3.20
N SER A 105 -19.03 17.72 3.82
CA SER A 105 -18.65 18.89 4.64
C SER A 105 -17.77 18.50 5.82
N GLN A 106 -18.08 17.38 6.49
CA GLN A 106 -17.26 16.87 7.60
C GLN A 106 -15.84 16.52 7.13
N HIS A 107 -15.72 15.81 6.00
CA HIS A 107 -14.42 15.39 5.48
C HIS A 107 -13.61 16.56 4.91
N ILE A 108 -14.23 17.43 4.10
CA ILE A 108 -13.62 18.63 3.53
C ILE A 108 -13.05 19.52 4.62
N THR A 109 -13.78 19.72 5.73
CA THR A 109 -13.30 20.53 6.86
C THR A 109 -12.01 19.96 7.44
N ASP A 110 -11.95 18.65 7.64
CA ASP A 110 -10.78 18.01 8.22
C ASP A 110 -9.60 18.00 7.23
N LEU A 111 -9.84 17.71 5.94
CA LEU A 111 -8.82 17.76 4.90
C LEU A 111 -8.29 19.16 4.65
N LEU A 112 -9.13 20.20 4.73
CA LEU A 112 -8.69 21.59 4.61
C LEU A 112 -7.76 21.96 5.77
N ALA A 113 -8.06 21.52 6.99
CA ALA A 113 -7.17 21.70 8.12
C ALA A 113 -5.82 21.01 7.92
N VAL A 114 -5.83 19.78 7.40
CA VAL A 114 -4.60 19.06 7.02
C VAL A 114 -3.85 19.80 5.91
N ALA A 115 -4.52 20.27 4.87
CA ALA A 115 -3.90 21.00 3.76
C ALA A 115 -3.25 22.33 4.20
N ILE A 116 -3.78 22.99 5.24
CA ILE A 116 -3.25 24.26 5.75
C ILE A 116 -2.19 24.07 6.84
N ARG A 117 -2.37 23.10 7.73
CA ARG A 117 -1.57 22.95 8.97
C ARG A 117 -0.91 21.59 9.17
N GLY A 118 -1.16 20.62 8.28
CA GLY A 118 -0.54 19.29 8.28
C GLY A 118 0.27 19.02 7.00
N PRO A 119 1.34 19.79 6.70
CA PRO A 119 2.19 19.52 5.54
C PRO A 119 2.82 18.11 5.62
N ASP A 120 3.17 17.67 6.83
CA ASP A 120 3.80 16.37 7.12
C ASP A 120 2.79 15.24 7.36
N PHE A 121 1.57 15.34 6.80
CA PHE A 121 0.60 14.26 6.87
C PHE A 121 1.11 13.04 6.09
N GLU A 122 1.03 11.85 6.68
CA GLU A 122 1.86 10.70 6.30
C GLU A 122 1.55 10.10 4.94
N VAL A 123 0.30 10.23 4.47
CA VAL A 123 -0.15 9.73 3.16
C VAL A 123 -1.05 10.74 2.49
N GLU A 124 -1.07 10.73 1.16
CA GLU A 124 -1.87 11.65 0.36
C GLU A 124 -2.69 10.86 -0.66
N ASP A 125 -4.02 10.97 -0.57
CA ASP A 125 -4.93 10.50 -1.61
C ASP A 125 -5.31 11.64 -2.57
N GLU A 126 -6.04 11.30 -3.63
CA GLU A 126 -6.46 12.27 -4.65
C GLU A 126 -7.38 13.36 -4.09
N PHE A 127 -8.13 13.07 -3.03
CA PHE A 127 -8.98 14.05 -2.37
C PHE A 127 -8.11 15.07 -1.62
N LEU A 128 -7.23 14.64 -0.73
CA LEU A 128 -6.32 15.54 -0.01
C LEU A 128 -5.40 16.32 -0.96
N ARG A 129 -4.90 15.67 -2.01
CA ARG A 129 -4.12 16.33 -3.06
C ARG A 129 -4.92 17.43 -3.75
N GLY A 130 -6.16 17.12 -4.14
CA GLY A 130 -7.09 18.08 -4.72
C GLY A 130 -7.39 19.26 -3.79
N MET A 131 -7.53 19.01 -2.48
CA MET A 131 -7.72 20.06 -1.47
C MET A 131 -6.50 20.98 -1.34
N ARG A 132 -5.27 20.43 -1.45
CA ARG A 132 -4.03 21.22 -1.47
C ARG A 132 -3.94 22.09 -2.73
N ILE A 133 -4.33 21.57 -3.89
CA ILE A 133 -4.43 22.35 -5.15
C ILE A 133 -5.49 23.44 -4.99
N LEU A 134 -6.68 23.11 -4.49
CA LEU A 134 -7.76 24.07 -4.24
C LEU A 134 -7.27 25.23 -3.35
N LYS A 135 -6.58 24.91 -2.27
CA LYS A 135 -6.01 25.93 -1.37
C LYS A 135 -4.92 26.78 -2.04
N LYS A 136 -4.11 26.20 -2.92
CA LYS A 136 -2.98 26.89 -3.56
C LYS A 136 -3.43 27.77 -4.73
N GLU A 137 -4.35 27.28 -5.54
CA GLU A 137 -4.74 27.87 -6.81
C GLU A 137 -6.10 28.55 -6.77
N HIS A 138 -6.84 28.42 -5.66
CA HIS A 138 -8.22 28.89 -5.50
C HIS A 138 -9.15 28.36 -6.60
N LYS A 139 -8.90 27.13 -7.05
CA LYS A 139 -9.65 26.43 -8.09
C LYS A 139 -9.83 24.97 -7.71
N ALA A 140 -11.04 24.46 -7.78
CA ALA A 140 -11.31 23.04 -7.61
C ALA A 140 -10.97 22.30 -8.92
N PRO A 141 -9.93 21.45 -8.96
CA PRO A 141 -9.64 20.66 -10.14
C PRO A 141 -10.69 19.56 -10.33
N PHE A 142 -10.88 19.09 -11.56
CA PHE A 142 -11.82 17.99 -11.84
C PHE A 142 -11.48 16.71 -11.06
N SER A 143 -10.18 16.43 -10.86
CA SER A 143 -9.73 15.29 -10.05
C SER A 143 -10.26 15.35 -8.60
N LEU A 144 -10.41 16.54 -8.02
CA LEU A 144 -11.01 16.71 -6.70
C LEU A 144 -12.50 16.36 -6.70
N MET A 145 -13.25 16.76 -7.73
CA MET A 145 -14.67 16.44 -7.87
C MET A 145 -14.88 14.93 -8.06
N PHE A 146 -14.05 14.31 -8.90
CA PHE A 146 -14.05 12.87 -9.10
C PHE A 146 -13.71 12.12 -7.80
N ALA A 147 -12.65 12.52 -7.10
CA ALA A 147 -12.26 11.90 -5.83
C ALA A 147 -13.35 12.04 -4.75
N ALA A 148 -14.01 13.20 -4.68
CA ALA A 148 -15.12 13.44 -3.76
C ALA A 148 -16.36 12.60 -4.10
N GLN A 149 -16.64 12.33 -5.37
CA GLN A 149 -17.71 11.41 -5.75
C GLN A 149 -17.36 9.97 -5.38
N VAL A 150 -16.14 9.52 -5.67
CA VAL A 150 -15.68 8.18 -5.26
C VAL A 150 -15.76 8.02 -3.74
N PHE A 151 -15.43 9.06 -2.98
CA PHE A 151 -15.58 9.08 -1.53
C PHE A 151 -17.05 8.90 -1.10
N LEU A 152 -17.99 9.60 -1.72
CA LEU A 152 -19.44 9.39 -1.48
C LEU A 152 -19.88 7.97 -1.84
N ASP A 153 -19.49 7.48 -3.01
CA ASP A 153 -19.86 6.14 -3.49
C ASP A 153 -19.36 5.05 -2.53
N ILE A 154 -18.15 5.20 -1.98
CA ILE A 154 -17.61 4.32 -0.93
C ILE A 154 -18.53 4.32 0.30
N HIS A 155 -19.00 5.48 0.74
CA HIS A 155 -19.92 5.58 1.87
C HIS A 155 -21.31 5.00 1.57
N HIS A 156 -21.81 5.13 0.34
CA HIS A 156 -23.09 4.55 -0.08
C HIS A 156 -23.03 3.02 -0.15
N VAL A 157 -21.89 2.48 -0.57
CA VAL A 157 -21.67 1.02 -0.70
C VAL A 157 -21.33 0.37 0.64
N LEU A 158 -20.44 0.97 1.43
CA LEU A 158 -19.93 0.36 2.67
C LEU A 158 -20.76 0.76 3.90
N GLY A 159 -21.26 2.00 3.95
CA GLY A 159 -21.84 2.58 5.16
C GLY A 159 -20.81 2.91 6.25
N ALA A 160 -21.22 3.70 7.25
CA ALA A 160 -20.33 4.06 8.36
C ALA A 160 -19.83 2.89 9.21
N PRO A 161 -20.63 1.86 9.54
CA PRO A 161 -20.14 0.76 10.38
C PRO A 161 -18.92 0.07 9.75
N ALA A 162 -18.96 -0.18 8.44
CA ALA A 162 -17.84 -0.76 7.72
C ALA A 162 -16.64 0.19 7.64
N ALA A 163 -16.85 1.49 7.39
CA ALA A 163 -15.77 2.48 7.37
C ALA A 163 -15.03 2.56 8.73
N ARG A 164 -15.78 2.55 9.84
CA ARG A 164 -15.23 2.47 11.21
C ARG A 164 -14.46 1.17 11.45
N GLN A 165 -14.99 0.05 10.96
CA GLN A 165 -14.32 -1.25 11.07
C GLN A 165 -13.00 -1.28 10.27
N ILE A 166 -12.96 -0.69 9.08
CA ILE A 166 -11.75 -0.56 8.26
C ILE A 166 -10.66 0.21 9.02
N PHE A 167 -11.00 1.35 9.63
CA PHE A 167 -10.07 2.11 10.46
C PHE A 167 -9.57 1.28 11.67
N SER A 168 -10.47 0.59 12.36
CA SER A 168 -10.13 -0.27 13.51
C SER A 168 -9.15 -1.39 13.09
N ASN A 169 -9.43 -2.05 11.97
CA ASN A 169 -8.57 -3.09 11.41
C ASN A 169 -7.19 -2.53 11.02
N MET A 170 -7.15 -1.37 10.36
CA MET A 170 -5.88 -0.69 10.05
C MET A 170 -5.07 -0.45 11.32
N ARG A 171 -5.67 0.12 12.38
CA ARG A 171 -4.95 0.38 13.64
C ARG A 171 -4.43 -0.89 14.29
N LYS A 172 -5.22 -1.96 14.29
CA LYS A 172 -4.83 -3.26 14.83
C LYS A 172 -3.62 -3.82 14.08
N GLU A 173 -3.68 -3.84 12.76
CA GLU A 173 -2.60 -4.36 11.90
C GLU A 173 -1.30 -3.55 12.03
N VAL A 174 -1.41 -2.23 12.06
CA VAL A 174 -0.25 -1.34 12.31
C VAL A 174 0.33 -1.56 13.70
N GLY A 175 -0.50 -1.78 14.72
CA GLY A 175 -0.05 -2.12 16.07
C GLY A 175 0.73 -3.45 16.12
N ILE A 176 0.22 -4.49 15.46
CA ILE A 176 0.92 -5.79 15.34
C ILE A 176 2.29 -5.62 14.67
N MET A 177 2.38 -4.77 13.66
CA MET A 177 3.65 -4.46 12.99
C MET A 177 4.61 -3.70 13.92
N ASP A 178 4.15 -2.73 14.70
CA ASP A 178 5.01 -2.05 15.69
C ASP A 178 5.56 -3.03 16.74
N ASP A 179 4.71 -3.93 17.26
CA ASP A 179 5.10 -4.97 18.21
C ASP A 179 6.14 -5.92 17.60
N LEU A 180 6.01 -6.25 16.31
CA LEU A 180 6.94 -7.10 15.58
C LEU A 180 8.34 -6.46 15.51
N LEU A 181 8.39 -5.15 15.21
CA LEU A 181 9.62 -4.35 15.16
C LEU A 181 10.24 -4.20 16.55
N ALA A 182 9.42 -3.87 17.57
CA ALA A 182 9.83 -3.75 18.96
C ALA A 182 10.47 -5.06 19.47
N GLY A 183 9.81 -6.19 19.20
CA GLY A 183 10.31 -7.51 19.58
C GLY A 183 11.61 -7.90 18.87
N HIS A 184 11.90 -7.36 17.68
CA HIS A 184 13.20 -7.55 17.04
C HIS A 184 14.29 -6.73 17.72
N LEU A 185 14.05 -5.43 17.93
CA LEU A 185 14.99 -4.52 18.58
C LEU A 185 15.37 -5.00 19.98
N GLU A 186 14.39 -5.46 20.78
CA GLU A 186 14.64 -6.01 22.10
C GLU A 186 15.45 -7.32 22.05
N HIS A 187 15.12 -8.22 21.11
CA HIS A 187 15.82 -9.50 20.99
C HIS A 187 17.29 -9.35 20.59
N HIS A 188 17.62 -8.35 19.78
CA HIS A 188 18.96 -8.14 19.22
C HIS A 188 19.76 -7.00 19.86
N LYS A 189 19.27 -6.38 20.94
CA LYS A 189 19.94 -5.23 21.59
C LYS A 189 21.41 -5.50 21.95
N ASP A 190 21.73 -6.73 22.33
CA ASP A 190 23.08 -7.16 22.73
C ASP A 190 23.77 -8.06 21.69
N ILE A 191 23.13 -8.28 20.53
CA ILE A 191 23.60 -9.23 19.51
C ILE A 191 23.98 -8.46 18.24
N LYS A 192 25.28 -8.39 17.96
CA LYS A 192 25.80 -7.74 16.75
C LYS A 192 26.07 -8.76 15.66
N HIS A 193 25.64 -8.47 14.44
CA HIS A 193 25.96 -9.26 13.25
C HIS A 193 26.69 -8.39 12.24
N ARG A 194 27.74 -8.92 11.61
CA ARG A 194 28.64 -8.13 10.74
C ARG A 194 27.91 -7.41 9.60
N ASP A 195 26.96 -8.09 8.96
CA ASP A 195 26.25 -7.58 7.79
C ASP A 195 24.92 -6.88 8.15
N TRP A 196 24.63 -6.75 9.45
CA TRP A 196 23.54 -5.93 9.99
C TRP A 196 24.11 -4.72 10.72
N THR A 197 24.16 -3.59 10.03
CA THR A 197 24.74 -2.36 10.57
C THR A 197 23.77 -1.58 11.48
N PRO A 198 24.26 -0.73 12.40
CA PRO A 198 23.42 0.15 13.21
C PRO A 198 22.50 1.10 12.41
N VAL A 199 22.77 1.31 11.12
CA VAL A 199 21.90 2.07 10.22
C VAL A 199 20.54 1.39 10.08
N TRP A 200 20.49 0.06 10.01
CA TRP A 200 19.23 -0.66 9.89
C TRP A 200 18.40 -0.61 11.17
N ASP A 201 19.03 -0.69 12.34
CA ASP A 201 18.34 -0.48 13.62
C ASP A 201 17.76 0.93 13.70
N ARG A 202 18.46 1.93 13.18
CA ARG A 202 17.95 3.29 13.06
C ARG A 202 16.73 3.36 12.13
N GLU A 203 16.77 2.74 10.95
CA GLU A 203 15.61 2.69 10.04
C GLU A 203 14.39 2.04 10.72
N LEU A 204 14.59 0.98 11.51
CA LEU A 204 13.52 0.36 12.30
C LEU A 204 12.94 1.35 13.33
N GLN A 205 13.80 2.04 14.09
CA GLN A 205 13.37 3.02 15.08
C GLN A 205 12.65 4.21 14.44
N GLU A 206 13.13 4.71 13.32
CA GLU A 206 12.50 5.79 12.54
C GLU A 206 11.09 5.38 12.09
N LEU A 207 10.92 4.15 11.60
CA LEU A 207 9.61 3.59 11.26
C LEU A 207 8.68 3.57 12.47
N ARG A 208 9.14 3.06 13.62
CA ARG A 208 8.35 3.04 14.85
C ARG A 208 7.96 4.45 15.32
N ILE A 209 8.86 5.42 15.21
CA ILE A 209 8.57 6.83 15.51
C ILE A 209 7.48 7.37 14.58
N SER A 210 7.51 7.02 13.28
CA SER A 210 6.45 7.38 12.35
C SER A 210 5.13 6.75 12.77
N ILE A 211 5.09 5.43 13.02
CA ILE A 211 3.87 4.74 13.46
C ILE A 211 3.27 5.39 14.73
N ALA A 212 4.12 5.72 15.70
CA ALA A 212 3.71 6.40 16.92
C ALA A 212 3.21 7.84 16.67
N ARG A 213 3.69 8.51 15.62
CA ARG A 213 3.19 9.82 15.19
C ARG A 213 1.82 9.70 14.52
N GLY A 214 1.65 8.75 13.59
CA GLY A 214 0.35 8.47 12.95
C GLY A 214 -0.76 8.16 13.96
N ALA A 215 -0.42 7.49 15.07
CA ALA A 215 -1.35 7.20 16.15
C ALA A 215 -1.88 8.44 16.92
N LYS A 216 -1.25 9.62 16.77
CA LYS A 216 -1.59 10.84 17.54
C LYS A 216 -2.68 11.71 16.89
N ASP A 217 -3.32 11.25 15.83
CA ASP A 217 -4.41 11.94 15.13
C ASP A 217 -4.00 13.37 14.68
N SER A 218 -3.02 13.42 13.77
CA SER A 218 -2.45 14.66 13.25
C SER A 218 -3.48 15.58 12.58
N ALA A 219 -4.53 15.01 11.97
CA ALA A 219 -5.61 15.78 11.36
C ALA A 219 -6.45 16.55 12.39
N HIS A 220 -6.82 15.90 13.50
CA HIS A 220 -7.52 16.57 14.59
C HIS A 220 -6.64 17.66 15.23
N GLN A 221 -5.33 17.40 15.38
CA GLN A 221 -4.39 18.41 15.87
C GLN A 221 -4.29 19.63 14.92
N ALA A 222 -4.22 19.39 13.61
CA ALA A 222 -4.20 20.44 12.59
C ALA A 222 -5.48 21.30 12.66
N LYS A 223 -6.63 20.67 12.87
CA LYS A 223 -7.93 21.34 13.04
C LYS A 223 -8.00 22.18 14.31
N ILE A 224 -7.56 21.63 15.44
CA ILE A 224 -7.46 22.40 16.71
C ILE A 224 -6.60 23.64 16.50
N LYS A 225 -5.44 23.48 15.85
CA LYS A 225 -4.51 24.59 15.59
C LYS A 225 -5.17 25.67 14.72
N LEU A 226 -5.82 25.26 13.63
CA LEU A 226 -6.50 26.19 12.72
C LEU A 226 -7.60 27.00 13.42
N ILE A 227 -8.40 26.36 14.28
CA ILE A 227 -9.50 27.03 15.01
C ILE A 227 -8.95 28.00 16.06
N LYS A 228 -7.91 27.61 16.79
CA LYS A 228 -7.27 28.47 17.80
C LYS A 228 -6.72 29.75 17.17
N GLU A 229 -6.08 29.63 16.02
CA GLU A 229 -5.53 30.78 15.29
C GLU A 229 -6.63 31.72 14.76
N GLY A 230 -7.80 31.17 14.43
CA GLY A 230 -8.98 31.94 14.02
C GLY A 230 -9.79 32.54 15.16
N GLY A 231 -9.33 32.47 16.41
CA GLY A 231 -10.05 32.95 17.59
C GLY A 231 -11.31 32.14 17.95
N GLY A 232 -11.48 30.97 17.35
CA GLY A 232 -12.64 30.11 17.56
C GLY A 232 -12.56 29.31 18.86
N ASN A 233 -13.72 29.00 19.43
CA ASN A 233 -13.80 28.18 20.64
C ASN A 233 -13.67 26.67 20.32
N THR A 234 -12.58 26.06 20.79
CA THR A 234 -12.31 24.62 20.60
C THR A 234 -13.27 23.70 21.35
N SER A 235 -14.06 24.21 22.32
CA SER A 235 -15.06 23.39 23.03
C SER A 235 -16.22 22.95 22.13
N LEU A 236 -16.37 23.60 20.97
CA LEU A 236 -17.39 23.30 19.97
C LEU A 236 -16.90 22.32 18.90
N LEU A 237 -15.66 21.82 19.02
CA LEU A 237 -15.15 20.78 18.13
C LEU A 237 -15.85 19.45 18.39
N ASP A 238 -16.12 18.75 17.30
CA ASP A 238 -16.47 17.35 17.35
C ASP A 238 -15.45 16.58 18.21
N LYS A 239 -15.97 15.80 19.16
CA LYS A 239 -15.17 14.98 20.09
C LYS A 239 -14.60 13.75 19.39
N GLU A 240 -15.09 13.41 18.20
CA GLU A 240 -14.63 12.25 17.46
C GLU A 240 -13.18 12.41 16.99
N ARG A 241 -12.29 11.66 17.65
CA ARG A 241 -10.89 11.52 17.24
C ARG A 241 -10.77 10.57 16.05
N ASN A 242 -9.79 10.81 15.21
CA ASN A 242 -9.41 10.08 14.01
C ASN A 242 -10.47 10.13 12.91
N ARG A 243 -11.36 11.13 12.93
CA ARG A 243 -12.46 11.26 11.99
C ARG A 243 -12.02 11.23 10.53
N THR A 244 -10.90 11.88 10.19
CA THR A 244 -10.31 11.83 8.84
C THR A 244 -10.01 10.41 8.39
N TRP A 245 -9.45 9.58 9.27
CA TRP A 245 -9.13 8.19 8.99
C TRP A 245 -10.38 7.29 8.97
N ILE A 246 -11.35 7.56 9.86
CA ILE A 246 -12.62 6.83 9.93
C ILE A 246 -13.45 7.07 8.68
N LEU A 247 -13.57 8.33 8.24
CA LEU A 247 -14.36 8.70 7.08
C LEU A 247 -13.70 8.25 5.78
N SER A 248 -12.38 8.24 5.67
CA SER A 248 -11.70 7.80 4.44
C SER A 248 -11.07 6.40 4.58
N PRO A 249 -11.79 5.33 4.18
CA PRO A 249 -11.20 4.02 3.93
C PRO A 249 -9.98 4.04 3.02
N VAL A 250 -9.93 4.96 2.06
CA VAL A 250 -8.80 5.11 1.12
C VAL A 250 -7.55 5.56 1.86
N LEU A 251 -7.63 6.64 2.66
CA LEU A 251 -6.49 7.09 3.47
C LEU A 251 -6.04 6.01 4.46
N SER A 252 -6.97 5.35 5.15
CA SER A 252 -6.67 4.23 6.05
C SER A 252 -5.94 3.09 5.32
N GLY A 253 -6.39 2.72 4.12
CA GLY A 253 -5.75 1.69 3.29
C GLY A 253 -4.37 2.08 2.79
N LEU A 254 -4.18 3.32 2.35
CA LEU A 254 -2.89 3.85 1.89
C LEU A 254 -1.85 3.88 3.02
N TYR A 255 -2.26 4.30 4.22
CA TYR A 255 -1.38 4.29 5.38
C TYR A 255 -0.98 2.85 5.77
N LEU A 256 -1.95 1.93 5.81
CA LEU A 256 -1.67 0.52 6.08
C LEU A 256 -0.70 -0.08 5.05
N LEU A 257 -0.91 0.20 3.76
CA LEU A 257 -0.04 -0.25 2.67
C LEU A 257 1.38 0.29 2.83
N THR A 258 1.52 1.57 3.19
CA THR A 258 2.82 2.23 3.39
C THR A 258 3.62 1.57 4.49
N VAL A 259 2.99 1.35 5.67
CA VAL A 259 3.66 0.67 6.79
C VAL A 259 4.00 -0.78 6.43
N ARG A 260 3.07 -1.52 5.80
CA ARG A 260 3.32 -2.91 5.35
C ARG A 260 4.50 -3.01 4.41
N LEU A 261 4.61 -2.12 3.42
CA LEU A 261 5.73 -2.09 2.47
C LEU A 261 7.07 -1.85 3.19
N GLN A 262 7.11 -0.92 4.14
CA GLN A 262 8.33 -0.62 4.89
C GLN A 262 8.75 -1.79 5.78
N VAL A 263 7.81 -2.39 6.53
CA VAL A 263 8.07 -3.58 7.36
C VAL A 263 8.53 -4.76 6.50
N TYR A 264 7.86 -5.03 5.39
CA TYR A 264 8.23 -6.09 4.46
C TYR A 264 9.65 -5.88 3.92
N HIS A 265 9.99 -4.68 3.46
CA HIS A 265 11.31 -4.36 2.94
C HIS A 265 12.42 -4.51 4.00
N LEU A 266 12.18 -4.03 5.22
CA LEU A 266 13.13 -4.18 6.32
C LEU A 266 13.26 -5.66 6.74
N GLY A 267 12.16 -6.42 6.73
CA GLY A 267 12.15 -7.86 7.00
C GLY A 267 12.97 -8.66 5.98
N LEU A 268 12.87 -8.32 4.68
CA LEU A 268 13.72 -8.94 3.66
C LEU A 268 15.18 -8.54 3.77
N LYS A 269 15.48 -7.27 4.08
CA LYS A 269 16.86 -6.83 4.39
C LYS A 269 17.42 -7.65 5.54
N LEU A 270 16.65 -7.85 6.62
CA LEU A 270 17.04 -8.67 7.76
C LEU A 270 17.32 -10.12 7.35
N ALA A 271 16.39 -10.74 6.61
CA ALA A 271 16.53 -12.10 6.11
C ALA A 271 17.82 -12.28 5.29
N ASN A 272 18.14 -11.30 4.44
CA ASN A 272 19.31 -11.31 3.58
C ASN A 272 20.61 -10.95 4.29
N SER A 273 20.58 -10.08 5.29
CA SER A 273 21.77 -9.73 6.08
C SER A 273 22.18 -10.87 7.01
N TRP A 274 21.23 -11.44 7.74
CA TRP A 274 21.53 -12.48 8.73
C TRP A 274 21.57 -13.88 8.16
N GLN A 275 20.87 -14.11 7.03
CA GLN A 275 20.77 -15.40 6.37
C GLN A 275 20.20 -16.54 7.24
N THR A 276 19.73 -16.27 8.47
CA THR A 276 19.24 -17.31 9.40
C THR A 276 18.05 -18.08 8.81
N ILE A 277 17.15 -17.38 8.13
CA ILE A 277 15.99 -17.98 7.45
C ILE A 277 16.47 -18.93 6.34
N MET A 278 17.46 -18.54 5.53
CA MET A 278 18.00 -19.38 4.47
C MET A 278 18.68 -20.63 5.04
N HIS A 279 19.52 -20.50 6.07
CA HIS A 279 20.18 -21.64 6.71
C HIS A 279 19.16 -22.61 7.31
N CYS A 280 18.15 -22.10 8.02
CA CYS A 280 17.09 -22.92 8.59
C CYS A 280 16.23 -23.59 7.52
N ALA A 281 15.96 -22.94 6.39
CA ALA A 281 15.27 -23.55 5.25
C ALA A 281 16.06 -24.76 4.72
N HIS A 282 17.37 -24.61 4.50
CA HIS A 282 18.23 -25.72 4.08
C HIS A 282 18.26 -26.85 5.10
N LEU A 283 18.33 -26.53 6.40
CA LEU A 283 18.30 -27.52 7.48
C LEU A 283 16.97 -28.28 7.50
N HIS A 284 15.85 -27.54 7.40
CA HIS A 284 14.50 -28.11 7.36
C HIS A 284 14.33 -29.09 6.18
N ASN A 285 14.84 -28.73 5.01
CA ASN A 285 14.82 -29.59 3.83
C ASN A 285 15.75 -30.81 3.98
N LEU A 286 16.97 -30.62 4.50
CA LEU A 286 17.96 -31.69 4.69
C LEU A 286 17.46 -32.76 5.66
N LEU A 287 16.86 -32.33 6.77
CA LEU A 287 16.33 -33.23 7.80
C LEU A 287 15.00 -33.88 7.40
N GLY A 288 14.45 -33.56 6.22
CA GLY A 288 13.19 -34.12 5.75
C GLY A 288 12.04 -33.86 6.70
N LEU A 289 12.03 -32.71 7.39
CA LEU A 289 11.01 -32.32 8.37
C LEU A 289 9.70 -31.99 7.66
N LYS A 290 9.03 -33.01 7.12
CA LYS A 290 7.85 -32.84 6.27
C LYS A 290 6.62 -32.31 7.00
N SER A 291 6.62 -32.10 8.31
CA SER A 291 5.41 -31.70 9.06
C SER A 291 5.58 -30.70 10.21
N THR A 292 6.79 -30.31 10.62
CA THR A 292 6.96 -29.62 11.93
C THR A 292 7.13 -28.10 11.87
N TRP A 293 7.44 -27.49 10.73
CA TRP A 293 7.66 -26.04 10.65
C TRP A 293 6.83 -25.38 9.53
N MET A 294 5.55 -25.15 9.80
CA MET A 294 4.61 -24.58 8.83
C MET A 294 5.05 -23.19 8.35
N ASP A 295 5.49 -22.31 9.26
CA ASP A 295 5.94 -20.95 8.91
C ASP A 295 7.08 -20.95 7.89
N MET A 296 8.03 -21.89 8.02
CA MET A 296 9.13 -22.04 7.05
C MET A 296 8.62 -22.48 5.68
N LYS A 297 7.66 -23.41 5.62
CA LYS A 297 7.05 -23.82 4.35
C LYS A 297 6.29 -22.69 3.69
N ILE A 298 5.55 -21.90 4.46
CA ILE A 298 4.84 -20.72 3.96
C ILE A 298 5.84 -19.71 3.40
N ALA A 299 6.93 -19.42 4.13
CA ALA A 299 7.98 -18.52 3.67
C ALA A 299 8.62 -18.99 2.36
N ILE A 300 8.94 -20.29 2.24
CA ILE A 300 9.50 -20.88 1.02
C ILE A 300 8.52 -20.76 -0.15
N SER A 301 7.23 -21.04 0.08
CA SER A 301 6.18 -20.92 -0.92
C SER A 301 5.96 -19.47 -1.37
N MET A 302 5.89 -18.54 -0.41
CA MET A 302 5.67 -17.11 -0.66
C MET A 302 6.85 -16.49 -1.40
N LEU A 303 8.08 -16.65 -0.92
CA LEU A 303 9.25 -16.09 -1.59
C LEU A 303 9.63 -16.86 -2.86
N GLY A 304 9.06 -18.04 -3.08
CA GLY A 304 9.36 -18.91 -4.20
C GLY A 304 10.58 -19.79 -3.94
N GLU A 305 10.43 -21.07 -4.21
CA GLU A 305 11.45 -22.11 -3.98
C GLU A 305 12.82 -21.77 -4.59
N SER A 306 12.83 -21.07 -5.73
CA SER A 306 14.08 -20.68 -6.37
C SER A 306 14.91 -19.67 -5.59
N ASN A 307 14.32 -18.90 -4.67
CA ASN A 307 15.09 -18.04 -3.78
C ASN A 307 15.89 -18.86 -2.74
N PHE A 308 15.50 -20.11 -2.49
CA PHE A 308 16.14 -21.01 -1.53
C PHE A 308 16.99 -22.10 -2.19
N TRP A 309 16.53 -22.68 -3.30
CA TRP A 309 17.15 -23.86 -3.90
C TRP A 309 17.95 -23.51 -5.15
N ASN A 310 19.15 -24.07 -5.26
CA ASN A 310 19.87 -24.11 -6.53
C ASN A 310 19.32 -25.28 -7.36
N GLY A 311 18.97 -25.02 -8.62
CA GLY A 311 18.66 -26.07 -9.62
C GLY A 311 19.86 -26.94 -10.00
N ASN A 312 20.80 -27.19 -9.08
CA ASN A 312 21.78 -28.24 -9.22
C ASN A 312 21.21 -29.46 -8.50
N THR A 313 20.46 -30.25 -9.24
CA THR A 313 20.08 -31.62 -8.85
C THR A 313 21.33 -32.38 -8.38
N ALA A 314 21.15 -33.34 -7.47
CA ALA A 314 22.22 -34.18 -6.92
C ALA A 314 23.10 -34.86 -8.02
N THR A 315 22.60 -34.93 -9.25
CA THR A 315 23.34 -35.33 -10.46
C THR A 315 24.54 -34.45 -10.80
N ALA A 316 24.58 -33.18 -10.37
CA ALA A 316 25.73 -32.29 -10.54
C ALA A 316 26.95 -32.72 -9.69
N PHE A 317 26.75 -33.56 -8.66
CA PHE A 317 27.78 -34.12 -7.80
C PHE A 317 28.10 -35.60 -8.11
N ALA A 318 27.51 -36.16 -9.18
CA ALA A 318 27.77 -37.55 -9.58
C ALA A 318 29.23 -37.73 -10.03
N ARG A 319 29.84 -38.83 -9.56
CA ARG A 319 31.28 -39.03 -9.36
C ARG A 319 32.16 -39.17 -10.63
N ASN A 320 31.66 -38.88 -11.83
CA ASN A 320 32.36 -39.19 -13.08
C ASN A 320 32.10 -38.17 -14.21
N ARG A 321 32.44 -36.90 -14.02
CA ARG A 321 32.73 -36.01 -15.15
C ARG A 321 34.09 -35.34 -14.97
N ARG A 322 34.86 -35.33 -16.06
CA ARG A 322 36.13 -34.61 -16.22
C ARG A 322 36.02 -33.23 -15.58
N ALA A 323 37.06 -32.85 -14.85
CA ALA A 323 37.20 -31.61 -14.09
C ALA A 323 36.88 -30.36 -14.92
N ASN A 324 35.60 -30.08 -15.12
CA ASN A 324 35.15 -28.78 -15.58
C ASN A 324 35.09 -27.90 -14.35
N ARG A 325 35.92 -26.85 -14.41
CA ARG A 325 36.06 -25.75 -13.45
C ARG A 325 34.77 -25.56 -12.65
N GLY A 326 34.89 -25.72 -11.33
CA GLY A 326 33.78 -25.55 -10.42
C GLY A 326 33.01 -24.28 -10.73
N THR A 327 31.79 -24.43 -11.25
CA THR A 327 30.78 -23.38 -11.28
C THR A 327 30.22 -23.23 -9.87
N ALA A 328 31.10 -22.94 -8.91
CA ALA A 328 30.68 -22.25 -7.71
C ALA A 328 30.27 -20.86 -8.19
N SER A 329 28.98 -20.55 -8.08
CA SER A 329 28.51 -19.17 -8.25
C SER A 329 29.45 -18.26 -7.46
N ARG A 330 30.07 -17.28 -8.12
CA ARG A 330 30.88 -16.25 -7.44
C ARG A 330 30.05 -15.43 -6.45
N ALA A 331 28.71 -15.45 -6.58
CA ALA A 331 27.79 -14.92 -5.58
C ALA A 331 27.70 -15.88 -4.39
N ARG A 332 28.43 -15.54 -3.32
CA ARG A 332 28.34 -16.17 -2.01
C ARG A 332 26.94 -15.90 -1.43
N VAL A 333 26.09 -16.93 -1.37
CA VAL A 333 24.72 -16.94 -0.80
C VAL A 333 23.69 -16.16 -1.67
N ARG A 334 22.50 -16.75 -1.89
CA ARG A 334 21.42 -16.07 -2.66
C ARG A 334 20.85 -14.92 -1.84
N ILE A 335 20.43 -13.87 -2.53
CA ILE A 335 19.64 -12.80 -1.96
C ILE A 335 18.19 -13.13 -2.30
N ILE A 336 17.33 -13.17 -1.28
CA ILE A 336 15.90 -13.31 -1.43
C ILE A 336 15.39 -12.05 -2.15
N GLU A 337 14.90 -12.22 -3.37
CA GLU A 337 14.29 -11.15 -4.16
C GLU A 337 12.88 -10.78 -3.65
N ARG A 338 12.41 -9.58 -4.00
CA ARG A 338 11.10 -9.08 -3.59
C ARG A 338 9.99 -9.78 -4.39
N GLY A 339 8.99 -10.34 -3.72
CA GLY A 339 7.80 -10.93 -4.36
C GLY A 339 6.58 -10.00 -4.43
N VAL A 340 6.77 -8.68 -4.27
CA VAL A 340 5.71 -7.66 -4.41
C VAL A 340 6.02 -6.63 -5.51
N PRO A 341 6.26 -7.06 -6.76
CA PRO A 341 6.73 -6.20 -7.82
C PRO A 341 5.73 -5.09 -8.22
N VAL A 342 4.42 -5.29 -8.08
CA VAL A 342 3.40 -4.28 -8.40
C VAL A 342 3.29 -3.23 -7.29
N SER A 343 3.15 -3.66 -6.04
CA SER A 343 3.07 -2.77 -4.87
C SER A 343 4.34 -1.92 -4.74
N SER A 344 5.49 -2.46 -5.14
CA SER A 344 6.76 -1.72 -5.16
C SER A 344 6.80 -0.54 -6.14
N VAL A 345 5.97 -0.53 -7.20
CA VAL A 345 5.84 0.62 -8.10
C VAL A 345 5.26 1.80 -7.35
N PHE A 346 4.25 1.54 -6.51
CA PHE A 346 3.59 2.54 -5.68
C PHE A 346 4.43 2.98 -4.49
N ALA A 347 5.39 2.15 -4.03
CA ALA A 347 6.26 2.50 -2.92
C ALA A 347 7.01 3.83 -3.14
N LYS A 348 7.48 4.12 -4.36
CA LYS A 348 8.14 5.41 -4.64
C LYS A 348 7.19 6.59 -4.60
N ALA A 349 5.96 6.43 -5.09
CA ALA A 349 4.95 7.48 -5.10
C ALA A 349 4.32 7.73 -3.73
N GLN A 350 4.25 6.71 -2.87
CA GLN A 350 3.71 6.80 -1.52
C GLN A 350 4.75 7.25 -0.49
N ILE A 351 6.03 6.85 -0.67
CA ILE A 351 7.13 7.22 0.25
C ILE A 351 7.76 8.57 -0.13
N GLY A 352 7.65 8.99 -1.40
CA GLY A 352 8.01 10.31 -1.87
C GLY A 352 6.79 11.20 -2.00
N ILE A 353 6.52 12.02 -0.98
CA ILE A 353 5.47 13.06 -1.03
C ILE A 353 5.67 13.88 -2.32
N GLY A 354 4.73 13.79 -3.26
CA GLY A 354 4.68 14.66 -4.44
C GLY A 354 5.27 14.13 -5.75
N THR A 355 5.72 12.86 -5.85
CA THR A 355 6.00 12.29 -7.19
C THR A 355 4.72 11.86 -7.86
N GLU A 356 4.18 12.73 -8.72
CA GLU A 356 3.04 12.40 -9.58
C GLU A 356 3.41 11.20 -10.48
N ILE A 357 2.71 10.09 -10.32
CA ILE A 357 2.79 9.00 -11.30
C ILE A 357 2.03 9.48 -12.52
N ALA A 358 2.74 9.81 -13.60
CA ALA A 358 2.13 10.01 -14.90
C ALA A 358 1.55 8.67 -15.38
N TRP A 359 0.23 8.51 -15.23
CA TRP A 359 -0.49 7.33 -15.69
C TRP A 359 -0.52 7.30 -17.22
N THR A 360 0.42 6.55 -17.80
CA THR A 360 0.43 6.27 -19.24
C THR A 360 -0.02 4.83 -19.51
N PRO A 361 -0.62 4.53 -20.68
CA PRO A 361 -0.96 3.16 -21.07
C PRO A 361 0.23 2.19 -20.97
N GLU A 362 1.46 2.66 -21.23
CA GLU A 362 2.66 1.84 -21.12
C GLU A 362 3.06 1.55 -19.68
N LEU A 363 2.91 2.52 -18.77
CA LEU A 363 3.13 2.28 -17.35
C LEU A 363 2.12 1.26 -16.83
N VAL A 364 0.88 1.37 -17.29
CA VAL A 364 -0.20 0.44 -16.98
C VAL A 364 0.13 -0.98 -17.45
N GLU A 365 0.52 -1.16 -18.72
CA GLU A 365 0.97 -2.46 -19.23
C GLU A 365 2.16 -3.00 -18.43
N ASP A 366 3.13 -2.15 -18.10
CA ASP A 366 4.30 -2.54 -17.30
C ASP A 366 3.91 -3.00 -15.90
N ILE A 367 2.93 -2.34 -15.25
CA ILE A 367 2.43 -2.74 -13.94
C ILE A 367 1.73 -4.11 -14.02
N ILE A 368 0.85 -4.33 -15.00
CA ILE A 368 0.16 -5.62 -15.16
C ILE A 368 1.19 -6.72 -15.47
N ALA A 369 2.14 -6.46 -16.37
CA ALA A 369 3.17 -7.43 -16.76
C ALA A 369 4.14 -7.80 -15.62
N ARG A 370 4.22 -7.00 -14.56
CA ARG A 370 5.00 -7.30 -13.35
C ARG A 370 4.30 -8.31 -12.44
N SER A 371 2.99 -8.51 -12.59
CA SER A 371 2.24 -9.43 -11.73
C SER A 371 2.81 -10.85 -11.81
N THR A 372 3.12 -11.42 -10.65
CA THR A 372 3.51 -12.84 -10.53
C THR A 372 2.29 -13.75 -10.34
N TYR A 373 1.09 -13.22 -10.58
CA TYR A 373 -0.17 -13.91 -10.37
C TYR A 373 -0.94 -13.98 -11.69
N ALA A 374 -1.58 -15.11 -11.93
CA ALA A 374 -2.46 -15.32 -13.08
C ALA A 374 -3.89 -15.62 -12.60
N GLU A 375 -4.88 -15.17 -13.39
CA GLU A 375 -6.30 -15.48 -13.16
C GLU A 375 -6.52 -16.98 -13.31
N GLU A 376 -7.11 -17.59 -12.30
CA GLU A 376 -7.60 -18.95 -12.38
C GLU A 376 -8.94 -18.90 -13.13
N ALA A 377 -9.07 -19.71 -14.19
CA ALA A 377 -10.31 -19.80 -14.94
C ALA A 377 -11.38 -20.44 -14.05
N THR A 378 -12.15 -19.63 -13.34
CA THR A 378 -13.32 -20.06 -12.59
C THR A 378 -14.56 -20.01 -13.48
N SER A 379 -15.48 -20.97 -13.29
CA SER A 379 -16.76 -21.01 -14.01
C SER A 379 -17.75 -19.92 -13.57
N ASP A 380 -17.48 -19.26 -12.44
CA ASP A 380 -18.31 -18.19 -11.87
C ASP A 380 -17.62 -16.83 -12.01
N GLU A 381 -18.15 -15.96 -12.88
CA GLU A 381 -17.67 -14.58 -13.08
C GLU A 381 -17.67 -13.72 -11.79
N LYS A 382 -18.33 -14.20 -10.73
CA LYS A 382 -18.42 -13.52 -9.42
C LYS A 382 -17.23 -13.80 -8.50
N HIS A 383 -16.44 -14.84 -8.75
CA HIS A 383 -15.29 -15.19 -7.92
C HIS A 383 -14.02 -15.23 -8.76
N ILE A 384 -13.21 -14.18 -8.68
CA ILE A 384 -11.88 -14.18 -9.29
C ILE A 384 -10.88 -14.71 -8.27
N SER A 385 -10.37 -15.92 -8.49
CA SER A 385 -9.21 -16.44 -7.77
C SER A 385 -7.94 -16.24 -8.62
N MET A 386 -6.82 -15.95 -7.96
CA MET A 386 -5.52 -15.90 -8.60
C MET A 386 -4.62 -16.97 -8.05
N ILE A 387 -3.83 -17.56 -8.92
CA ILE A 387 -2.76 -18.48 -8.53
C ILE A 387 -1.42 -17.80 -8.77
N LYS A 388 -0.54 -17.89 -7.77
CA LYS A 388 0.86 -17.46 -7.94
C LYS A 388 1.48 -18.31 -9.04
N ILE A 389 2.03 -17.67 -10.08
CA ILE A 389 2.71 -18.35 -11.17
C ILE A 389 3.93 -19.05 -10.58
N ARG A 390 3.86 -20.38 -10.46
CA ARG A 390 4.95 -21.22 -9.93
C ARG A 390 5.92 -21.66 -11.02
N ASP A 391 5.51 -21.62 -12.28
CA ASP A 391 6.37 -21.98 -13.40
C ASP A 391 7.41 -20.88 -13.65
N GLN A 392 8.66 -21.21 -13.32
CA GLN A 392 9.81 -20.33 -13.58
C GLN A 392 10.04 -20.05 -15.07
N GLN A 393 9.67 -20.97 -15.97
CA GLN A 393 9.82 -20.73 -17.40
C GLN A 393 8.86 -19.64 -17.85
N GLN A 394 7.61 -19.69 -17.39
CA GLN A 394 6.61 -18.66 -17.63
C GLN A 394 7.02 -17.30 -17.03
N LEU A 395 7.51 -17.26 -15.78
CA LEU A 395 8.01 -16.02 -15.17
C LEU A 395 9.17 -15.40 -15.98
N ARG A 396 10.14 -16.22 -16.40
CA ARG A 396 11.27 -15.77 -17.23
C ARG A 396 10.84 -15.34 -18.62
N ALA A 397 9.84 -16.00 -19.21
CA ALA A 397 9.29 -15.62 -20.50
C ALA A 397 8.62 -14.24 -20.42
N ASN A 398 7.82 -14.00 -19.38
CA ASN A 398 7.20 -12.71 -19.12
C ASN A 398 8.25 -11.60 -18.93
N GLU A 399 9.30 -11.89 -18.16
CA GLU A 399 10.39 -10.93 -17.95
C GLU A 399 11.15 -10.64 -19.25
N ARG A 400 11.44 -11.65 -20.08
CA ARG A 400 12.08 -11.47 -21.39
C ARG A 400 11.22 -10.64 -22.34
N LEU A 401 9.92 -10.94 -22.44
CA LEU A 401 8.94 -10.17 -23.21
C LEU A 401 8.94 -8.71 -22.78
N ARG A 402 8.95 -8.45 -21.48
CA ARG A 402 9.01 -7.11 -20.90
C ARG A 402 10.31 -6.39 -21.23
N GLN A 403 11.46 -7.04 -21.07
CA GLN A 403 12.76 -6.47 -21.42
C GLN A 403 12.87 -6.18 -22.92
N GLN A 404 12.27 -7.03 -23.76
CA GLN A 404 12.24 -6.84 -25.20
C GLN A 404 11.35 -5.66 -25.59
N LYS A 405 10.13 -5.54 -25.04
CA LYS A 405 9.27 -4.36 -25.19
C LYS A 405 9.96 -3.07 -24.76
N ALA A 406 10.69 -3.10 -23.64
CA ALA A 406 11.45 -1.94 -23.16
C ALA A 406 12.59 -1.53 -24.12
N LYS A 407 13.28 -2.51 -24.73
CA LYS A 407 14.32 -2.28 -25.74
C LYS A 407 13.73 -1.75 -27.05
N ASP A 408 12.63 -2.34 -27.53
CA ASP A 408 11.94 -1.90 -28.74
C ASP A 408 11.48 -0.43 -28.59
N LYS A 409 10.96 -0.06 -27.41
CA LYS A 409 10.61 1.32 -27.06
C LYS A 409 11.83 2.26 -27.05
N ALA A 410 12.94 1.85 -26.43
CA ALA A 410 14.17 2.64 -26.45
C ALA A 410 14.74 2.84 -27.87
N SER A 411 14.41 1.93 -28.79
CA SER A 411 14.79 2.02 -30.21
C SER A 411 13.79 2.81 -31.09
N GLY A 412 12.71 3.33 -30.52
CA GLY A 412 11.71 4.12 -31.25
C GLY A 412 10.79 3.30 -32.17
N ARG A 413 10.76 1.96 -32.03
CA ARG A 413 9.78 1.13 -32.74
C ARG A 413 8.39 1.34 -32.15
N ALA A 414 7.42 1.62 -33.01
CA ALA A 414 6.03 1.81 -32.61
C ALA A 414 5.50 0.53 -31.94
N THR A 415 5.31 0.59 -30.63
CA THR A 415 4.51 -0.39 -29.90
C THR A 415 3.05 0.01 -30.09
N ASN A 416 2.28 -0.81 -30.80
CA ASN A 416 0.81 -0.71 -30.76
C ASN A 416 0.38 -1.05 -29.34
N VAL A 417 0.21 -0.02 -28.50
CA VAL A 417 -0.36 -0.17 -27.17
C VAL A 417 -1.85 -0.27 -27.36
N GLU A 418 -2.40 -1.46 -27.18
CA GLU A 418 -3.84 -1.66 -27.19
C GLU A 418 -4.37 -0.98 -25.93
N LEU A 419 -5.22 0.04 -26.09
CA LEU A 419 -5.82 0.76 -24.97
C LEU A 419 -6.65 -0.23 -24.13
N VAL A 420 -6.08 -0.70 -23.03
CA VAL A 420 -6.79 -1.55 -22.07
C VAL A 420 -7.94 -0.74 -21.47
N ALA A 421 -9.16 -1.26 -21.57
CA ALA A 421 -10.33 -0.63 -20.96
C ALA A 421 -10.09 -0.39 -19.45
N PRO A 422 -10.43 0.80 -18.90
CA PRO A 422 -10.19 1.12 -17.50
C PRO A 422 -10.74 0.10 -16.49
N GLU A 423 -11.87 -0.54 -16.77
CA GLU A 423 -12.42 -1.55 -15.85
C GLU A 423 -11.53 -2.79 -15.75
N LYS A 424 -10.99 -3.25 -16.88
CA LYS A 424 -10.06 -4.39 -16.91
C LYS A 424 -8.78 -4.07 -16.14
N LEU A 425 -8.30 -2.84 -16.26
CA LEU A 425 -7.15 -2.35 -15.51
C LEU A 425 -7.40 -2.35 -13.99
N ILE A 426 -8.49 -1.71 -13.56
CA ILE A 426 -8.83 -1.59 -12.14
C ILE A 426 -9.00 -2.98 -11.52
N LYS A 427 -9.69 -3.88 -12.23
CA LYS A 427 -9.87 -5.27 -11.80
C LYS A 427 -8.52 -5.99 -11.64
N ALA A 428 -7.64 -5.92 -12.63
CA ALA A 428 -6.31 -6.55 -12.57
C ALA A 428 -5.44 -6.00 -11.43
N LEU A 429 -5.46 -4.68 -11.22
CA LEU A 429 -4.72 -4.02 -10.14
C LEU A 429 -5.25 -4.39 -8.76
N LEU A 430 -6.57 -4.33 -8.56
CA LEU A 430 -7.23 -4.66 -7.31
C LEU A 430 -6.83 -6.06 -6.84
N ILE A 431 -6.93 -7.02 -7.76
CA ILE A 431 -6.64 -8.42 -7.50
C ILE A 431 -5.15 -8.64 -7.20
N THR A 432 -4.26 -8.05 -8.03
CA THR A 432 -2.82 -8.22 -7.86
C THR A 432 -2.33 -7.60 -6.55
N LEU A 433 -2.75 -6.36 -6.24
CA LEU A 433 -2.40 -5.68 -5.00
C LEU A 433 -2.95 -6.41 -3.77
N GLY A 434 -4.18 -6.91 -3.85
CA GLY A 434 -4.78 -7.73 -2.80
C GLY A 434 -3.96 -8.99 -2.51
N THR A 435 -3.47 -9.65 -3.56
CA THR A 435 -2.67 -10.88 -3.41
C THR A 435 -1.26 -10.61 -2.91
N GLU A 436 -0.60 -9.56 -3.42
CA GLU A 436 0.71 -9.12 -2.89
C GLU A 436 0.61 -8.66 -1.43
N SER A 437 -0.53 -8.09 -1.00
CA SER A 437 -0.74 -7.73 0.39
C SER A 437 -0.62 -8.91 1.35
N LEU A 438 -1.00 -10.12 0.93
CA LEU A 438 -0.81 -11.32 1.76
C LEU A 438 0.68 -11.62 1.96
N GLU A 439 1.49 -11.45 0.91
CA GLU A 439 2.94 -11.64 1.01
C GLU A 439 3.59 -10.58 1.93
N MET A 440 3.14 -9.33 1.86
CA MET A 440 3.64 -8.26 2.74
C MET A 440 3.34 -8.50 4.22
N THR A 441 2.25 -9.21 4.53
CA THR A 441 1.87 -9.50 5.92
C THR A 441 2.68 -10.62 6.57
N PHE A 442 3.51 -11.34 5.81
CA PHE A 442 4.30 -12.44 6.39
C PHE A 442 5.35 -11.91 7.40
N PRO A 443 5.38 -12.43 8.64
CA PRO A 443 6.17 -11.84 9.73
C PRO A 443 7.65 -12.27 9.70
N TYR A 444 8.41 -11.78 8.70
CA TYR A 444 9.83 -12.15 8.50
C TYR A 444 10.71 -11.91 9.74
N PHE A 445 10.46 -10.87 10.52
CA PHE A 445 11.17 -10.62 11.78
C PHE A 445 10.94 -11.72 12.82
N LEU A 446 9.70 -12.23 12.93
CA LEU A 446 9.38 -13.31 13.85
C LEU A 446 10.04 -14.61 13.39
N LEU A 447 9.92 -14.94 12.10
CA LEU A 447 10.58 -16.12 11.53
C LEU A 447 12.09 -16.05 11.71
N HIS A 448 12.70 -14.87 11.50
CA HIS A 448 14.12 -14.65 11.77
C HIS A 448 14.50 -14.99 13.22
N ARG A 449 13.75 -14.47 14.21
CA ARG A 449 14.01 -14.76 15.63
C ARG A 449 13.88 -16.24 15.95
N GLN A 450 12.86 -16.91 15.41
CA GLN A 450 12.68 -18.36 15.56
C GLN A 450 13.88 -19.12 14.96
N CYS A 451 14.28 -18.79 13.73
CA CYS A 451 15.43 -19.39 13.05
C CYS A 451 16.72 -19.17 13.85
N TRP A 452 16.93 -17.97 14.37
CA TRP A 452 18.10 -17.65 15.18
C TRP A 452 18.15 -18.52 16.45
N LYS A 453 17.03 -18.67 17.16
CA LYS A 453 16.94 -19.55 18.34
C LYS A 453 17.28 -21.01 18.00
N VAL A 454 16.76 -21.54 16.89
CA VAL A 454 17.08 -22.89 16.40
C VAL A 454 18.58 -23.03 16.12
N MET A 455 19.18 -22.07 15.40
CA MET A 455 20.61 -22.11 15.09
C MET A 455 21.49 -22.02 16.34
N ARG A 456 21.09 -21.23 17.35
CA ARG A 456 21.80 -21.16 18.64
C ARG A 456 21.71 -22.48 19.39
N ALA A 457 20.52 -23.06 19.50
CA ALA A 457 20.33 -24.36 20.15
C ALA A 457 21.12 -25.48 19.46
N LEU A 458 21.17 -25.47 18.12
CA LEU A 458 21.99 -26.38 17.33
C LEU A 458 23.47 -26.18 17.63
N ARG A 459 23.94 -24.92 17.69
CA ARG A 459 25.33 -24.64 18.09
C ARG A 459 25.61 -25.21 19.46
N ASP A 460 24.82 -24.87 20.46
CA ASP A 460 25.13 -25.15 21.85
C ASP A 460 25.14 -26.66 22.11
N THR A 461 24.30 -27.40 21.39
CA THR A 461 24.29 -28.87 21.39
C THR A 461 25.47 -29.49 20.64
N CYS A 462 25.85 -28.94 19.47
CA CYS A 462 26.90 -29.51 18.63
C CYS A 462 28.32 -29.02 18.98
N GLU A 463 28.47 -27.89 19.67
CA GLU A 463 29.75 -27.27 20.01
C GLU A 463 30.69 -28.22 20.76
N PRO A 464 30.25 -28.99 21.78
CA PRO A 464 31.10 -29.97 22.44
C PRO A 464 31.60 -31.05 21.47
N ILE A 465 30.69 -31.59 20.64
CA ILE A 465 30.98 -32.64 19.66
C ILE A 465 31.97 -32.16 18.60
N LEU A 466 31.82 -30.91 18.15
CA LEU A 466 32.69 -30.31 17.14
C LEU A 466 34.07 -29.94 17.68
N ARG A 467 34.19 -29.61 18.98
CA ARG A 467 35.49 -29.35 19.63
C ARG A 467 36.33 -30.61 19.75
N ASP A 468 35.70 -31.76 19.91
CA ASP A 468 36.39 -33.05 20.02
C ASP A 468 36.76 -33.66 18.65
N GLN A 469 36.40 -33.00 17.54
CA GLN A 469 36.74 -33.42 16.19
C GLN A 469 38.06 -32.77 15.72
N PRO A 470 39.12 -33.56 15.39
CA PRO A 470 40.47 -33.04 15.08
C PRO A 470 40.57 -32.18 13.80
N TYR A 471 39.47 -31.98 13.07
CA TYR A 471 39.42 -31.22 11.83
C TYR A 471 38.71 -29.85 11.96
N ALA A 472 38.10 -29.53 13.11
CA ALA A 472 37.27 -28.33 13.26
C ALA A 472 38.07 -27.03 13.52
N TYR A 473 39.31 -27.11 14.01
CA TYR A 473 40.11 -25.94 14.40
C TYR A 473 41.59 -26.06 13.98
N LYS A 474 41.88 -26.28 12.69
CA LYS A 474 43.22 -25.95 12.18
C LYS A 474 43.30 -24.45 11.87
N LYS A 475 43.93 -23.68 12.77
CA LYS A 475 44.52 -22.39 12.41
C LYS A 475 45.48 -22.63 11.24
N PHE A 476 45.25 -21.95 10.13
CA PHE A 476 46.28 -21.79 9.10
C PHE A 476 47.32 -20.82 9.66
N ASP A 477 48.34 -21.35 10.32
CA ASP A 477 49.61 -20.63 10.45
C ASP A 477 50.31 -20.62 9.08
N GLN A 478 50.99 -19.50 8.85
CA GLN A 478 51.60 -19.08 7.60
C GLN A 478 52.58 -20.13 7.05
N GLY A 479 52.51 -20.39 5.74
CA GLY A 479 53.50 -21.18 5.02
C GLY A 479 52.88 -21.98 3.87
N ASP A 480 53.12 -21.51 2.65
CA ASP A 480 52.91 -22.17 1.36
C ASP A 480 51.48 -22.48 0.85
N GLY A 481 51.12 -21.70 -0.19
CA GLY A 481 50.85 -22.31 -1.50
C GLY A 481 49.57 -23.14 -1.69
N ARG A 482 48.46 -22.43 -1.93
CA ARG A 482 47.17 -22.84 -2.55
C ARG A 482 46.11 -23.44 -1.61
N PRO A 483 44.93 -22.80 -1.47
CA PRO A 483 43.82 -23.37 -0.71
C PRO A 483 42.97 -24.33 -1.56
N ARG A 484 42.87 -25.59 -1.12
CA ARG A 484 41.69 -26.45 -1.32
C ARG A 484 41.00 -26.58 0.04
N GLY A 485 39.78 -26.08 0.21
CA GLY A 485 39.00 -26.34 1.43
C GLY A 485 37.84 -25.37 1.66
N GLY A 486 36.61 -25.81 1.37
CA GLY A 486 35.38 -25.03 1.51
C GLY A 486 34.70 -25.06 2.89
N LEU A 487 35.19 -25.85 3.85
CA LEU A 487 34.52 -26.03 5.15
C LEU A 487 34.79 -24.90 6.17
N VAL A 488 36.00 -24.33 6.17
CA VAL A 488 36.41 -23.34 7.20
C VAL A 488 35.67 -22.00 7.02
N HIS A 489 35.20 -21.69 5.81
CA HIS A 489 34.43 -20.47 5.56
C HIS A 489 32.99 -20.51 6.10
N PHE A 490 32.44 -21.71 6.34
CA PHE A 490 31.08 -21.89 6.88
C PHE A 490 31.04 -21.54 8.38
N GLN A 491 32.07 -21.91 9.14
CA GLN A 491 32.13 -21.67 10.58
C GLN A 491 32.39 -20.20 10.97
N ARG A 492 32.92 -19.36 10.09
CA ARG A 492 33.16 -17.94 10.44
C ARG A 492 32.05 -16.97 10.03
N ARG A 493 31.06 -17.44 9.26
CA ARG A 493 29.93 -16.61 8.78
C ARG A 493 28.61 -16.92 9.45
N VAL A 494 28.45 -18.13 9.98
CA VAL A 494 27.23 -18.54 10.70
C VAL A 494 27.32 -18.22 12.20
N TRP A 495 28.53 -17.99 12.72
CA TRP A 495 28.81 -17.99 14.17
C TRP A 495 29.32 -16.67 14.75
N THR A 496 29.40 -15.60 13.95
CA THR A 496 29.55 -14.20 14.40
C THR A 496 28.39 -13.41 13.85
#